data_AF-E2A9H7-F1
#
_entry.id   AF-E2A9H7-F1
#
_cell.length_a   1.000
_cell.length_b   1.000
_cell.length_c   1.000
_cell.angle_alpha   90.00
_cell.angle_beta   90.00
_cell.angle_gamma   90.00
#
_symmetry.space_group_name_H-M   'P 1'
#
loop_
_entity.id
_entity.type
_entity.pdbx_description
1 polymer ?
#
loop_
_entity_poly.entity_id
_entity_poly.type
_entity_poly.pdbx_seq_one_letter_code
_entity_poly.pdbx_strand_id
1 'polypeptide(L)'
;MMKKRFTILLLVCVFAYTVLGNCLFENETLSVGEHIRRCLRITCYPQGSISLLACPLYQCPEGKQIGYRDVDPSKPFPECCEGPICKEEGS
;
A
#
# COMPACT_ATOMS: atom_id res chain seq x y z
N MET A 1 -33.56 -30.94 -46.84
CA MET A 1 -32.34 -31.62 -46.35
C MET A 1 -31.49 -30.59 -45.61
N MET A 2 -31.39 -30.73 -44.29
CA MET A 2 -30.74 -29.78 -43.36
C MET A 2 -29.21 -29.87 -43.45
N LYS A 3 -28.54 -28.72 -43.62
CA LYS A 3 -27.24 -28.48 -42.97
C LYS A 3 -27.21 -27.05 -42.45
N LYS A 4 -27.96 -26.81 -41.37
CA LYS A 4 -27.78 -25.64 -40.49
C LYS A 4 -26.35 -25.73 -39.93
N ARG A 5 -25.42 -24.95 -40.48
CA ARG A 5 -24.12 -24.72 -39.84
C ARG A 5 -24.34 -23.74 -38.70
N PHE A 6 -24.88 -24.26 -37.60
CA PHE A 6 -24.97 -23.58 -36.31
C PHE A 6 -23.59 -23.72 -35.63
N THR A 7 -22.58 -23.06 -36.18
CA THR A 7 -21.27 -23.01 -35.52
C THR A 7 -21.32 -21.86 -34.53
N ILE A 8 -21.69 -22.26 -33.32
CA ILE A 8 -21.79 -21.52 -32.07
C ILE A 8 -20.66 -20.50 -31.93
N LEU A 9 -21.04 -19.26 -31.56
CA LEU A 9 -20.16 -18.19 -31.12
C LEU A 9 -19.22 -18.71 -30.03
N LEU A 10 -17.94 -18.93 -30.35
CA LEU A 10 -16.87 -18.85 -29.37
C LEU A 10 -16.47 -17.38 -29.25
N LEU A 11 -17.38 -16.57 -28.69
CA LEU A 11 -17.07 -15.29 -28.09
C LEU A 11 -16.35 -15.63 -26.78
N VAL A 12 -15.11 -16.07 -26.91
CA VAL A 12 -14.28 -16.49 -25.77
C VAL A 12 -14.11 -15.25 -24.91
N CYS A 13 -14.68 -15.29 -23.71
CA CYS A 13 -14.48 -14.31 -22.64
C CYS A 13 -13.01 -14.33 -22.14
N VAL A 14 -12.04 -14.10 -23.03
CA VAL A 14 -10.62 -13.93 -22.67
C VAL A 14 -10.36 -12.54 -22.05
N PHE A 15 -11.37 -11.69 -21.97
CA PHE A 15 -11.27 -10.35 -21.38
C PHE A 15 -11.50 -10.30 -19.86
N ALA A 16 -11.62 -11.44 -19.17
CA ALA A 16 -11.92 -11.45 -17.72
C ALA A 16 -10.69 -11.57 -16.80
N TYR A 17 -9.48 -11.75 -17.33
CA TYR A 17 -8.26 -11.80 -16.52
C TYR A 17 -7.39 -10.58 -16.78
N THR A 18 -7.90 -9.37 -16.59
CA THR A 18 -7.02 -8.22 -16.34
C THR A 18 -6.45 -8.35 -14.92
N VAL A 19 -5.58 -9.34 -14.69
CA VAL A 19 -4.66 -9.28 -13.54
C VAL A 19 -3.57 -8.33 -14.00
N LEU A 20 -3.85 -7.03 -13.93
CA LEU A 20 -2.92 -6.00 -14.38
C LEU A 20 -1.88 -5.76 -13.29
N GLY A 21 -1.05 -6.77 -13.11
CA GLY A 21 0.39 -6.63 -12.87
C GLY A 21 0.85 -6.06 -11.54
N ASN A 22 2.17 -6.15 -11.41
CA ASN A 22 2.97 -5.45 -10.42
C ASN A 22 2.76 -3.93 -10.52
N CYS A 23 3.01 -3.21 -9.44
CA CYS A 23 2.95 -1.76 -9.42
C CYS A 23 4.35 -1.14 -9.54
N LEU A 24 4.46 -0.03 -10.26
CA LEU A 24 5.69 0.77 -10.30
C LEU A 24 5.69 1.76 -9.13
N PHE A 25 6.67 1.64 -8.25
CA PHE A 25 6.88 2.57 -7.14
C PHE A 25 8.32 3.07 -7.15
N GLU A 26 8.52 4.38 -7.36
CA GLU A 26 9.83 4.96 -7.65
C GLU A 26 10.53 4.19 -8.79
N ASN A 27 11.67 3.55 -8.50
CA ASN A 27 12.44 2.73 -9.45
C ASN A 27 12.29 1.22 -9.19
N GLU A 28 11.27 0.80 -8.43
CA GLU A 28 11.00 -0.58 -8.07
C GLU A 28 9.68 -1.08 -8.67
N THR A 29 9.64 -2.38 -8.98
CA THR A 29 8.43 -3.09 -9.38
C THR A 29 7.95 -3.95 -8.20
N LEU A 30 6.82 -3.57 -7.60
CA LEU A 30 6.22 -4.23 -6.44
C LEU A 30 5.21 -5.28 -6.88
N SER A 31 5.28 -6.49 -6.33
CA SER A 31 4.21 -7.48 -6.51
C SER A 31 2.90 -7.01 -5.89
N VAL A 32 1.78 -7.56 -6.33
CA VAL A 32 0.49 -7.32 -5.67
C VAL A 32 0.59 -7.70 -4.19
N GLY A 33 0.07 -6.83 -3.31
CA GLY A 33 0.13 -7.00 -1.86
C GLY A 33 0.62 -5.76 -1.10
N GLU A 34 0.94 -5.95 0.18
CA GLU A 34 1.45 -4.90 1.06
C GLU A 34 2.98 -4.91 1.10
N HIS A 35 3.56 -3.72 1.06
CA HIS A 35 5.00 -3.49 1.14
C HIS A 35 5.29 -2.34 2.11
N ILE A 36 6.45 -2.38 2.74
CA ILE A 36 6.97 -1.28 3.55
C ILE A 36 8.26 -0.77 2.91
N ARG A 37 8.32 0.53 2.62
CA ARG A 37 9.52 1.23 2.12
C ARG A 37 9.68 2.54 2.86
N ARG A 38 10.84 2.78 3.47
CA ARG A 38 11.11 4.02 4.25
C ARG A 38 9.97 4.37 5.23
N CYS A 39 9.43 3.38 5.93
CA CYS A 39 8.29 3.52 6.84
C CYS A 39 6.97 4.04 6.20
N LEU A 40 6.84 3.93 4.88
CA LEU A 40 5.56 4.08 4.18
C LEU A 40 4.94 2.70 4.00
N ARG A 41 3.65 2.57 4.31
CA ARG A 41 2.88 1.37 3.95
C ARG A 41 2.32 1.57 2.55
N ILE A 42 2.67 0.66 1.66
CA ILE A 42 2.33 0.70 0.24
C ILE A 42 1.47 -0.52 -0.07
N THR A 43 0.27 -0.30 -0.60
CA THR A 43 -0.57 -1.39 -1.08
C THR A 43 -0.61 -1.34 -2.60
N CYS A 44 -0.07 -2.38 -3.24
CA CYS A 44 -0.17 -2.59 -4.67
C CYS A 44 -1.41 -3.43 -4.99
N TYR A 45 -2.35 -2.86 -5.76
CA TYR A 45 -3.58 -3.54 -6.14
C TYR A 45 -3.46 -4.24 -7.51
N PRO A 46 -4.25 -5.30 -7.76
CA PRO A 46 -4.18 -6.09 -9.01
C PRO A 46 -4.42 -5.32 -10.32
N GLN A 47 -4.93 -4.10 -10.26
CA GLN A 47 -5.13 -3.21 -11.41
C GLN A 47 -3.93 -2.28 -11.67
N GLY A 48 -2.83 -2.45 -10.93
CA GLY A 48 -1.61 -1.64 -11.05
C GLY A 48 -1.65 -0.30 -10.30
N SER A 49 -2.75 0.00 -9.59
CA SER A 49 -2.85 1.18 -8.73
C SER A 49 -2.16 0.95 -7.39
N ILE A 50 -1.68 2.03 -6.77
CA ILE A 50 -1.04 2.02 -5.44
C ILE A 50 -1.86 2.89 -4.48
N SER A 51 -1.98 2.45 -3.22
CA SER A 51 -2.27 3.35 -2.09
C SER A 51 -1.04 3.48 -1.19
N LEU A 52 -0.86 4.68 -0.64
CA LEU A 52 0.25 5.05 0.23
C LEU A 52 -0.32 5.53 1.56
N LEU A 53 0.14 4.94 2.65
CA LEU A 53 -0.12 5.41 4.00
C LEU A 53 1.19 5.86 4.62
N ALA A 54 1.29 7.18 4.84
CA ALA A 54 2.41 7.82 5.49
C ALA A 54 2.27 7.78 7.02
N CYS A 55 3.37 8.13 7.70
CA CYS A 55 3.37 8.28 9.15
C CYS A 55 2.38 9.35 9.62
N PRO A 56 1.71 9.12 10.77
CA PRO A 56 0.80 10.10 11.33
C PRO A 56 1.57 11.33 11.81
N LEU A 57 0.99 12.51 11.57
CA LEU A 57 1.48 13.76 12.17
C LEU A 57 0.90 13.88 13.57
N TYR A 58 1.77 13.81 14.58
CA TYR A 58 1.40 13.97 15.97
C TYR A 58 2.15 15.15 16.59
N GLN A 59 1.50 15.86 17.50
CA GLN A 59 2.07 16.97 18.26
C GLN A 59 1.79 16.74 19.74
N CYS A 60 2.81 16.98 20.57
CA CYS A 60 2.60 17.02 22.01
C CYS A 60 1.79 18.27 22.38
N PRO A 61 1.09 18.26 23.53
CA PRO A 61 0.59 19.48 24.12
C PRO A 61 1.71 20.51 24.31
N GLU A 62 1.34 21.79 24.39
CA GLU A 62 2.29 22.89 24.52
C GLU A 62 3.25 22.66 25.70
N GLY A 63 4.55 22.78 25.44
CA GLY A 63 5.60 22.58 26.45
C GLY A 63 5.81 21.14 26.92
N LYS A 64 5.15 20.14 26.33
CA LYS A 64 5.27 18.72 26.73
C LYS A 64 6.17 17.88 25.83
N GLN A 65 6.68 18.43 24.73
CA GLN A 65 7.66 17.72 23.90
C GLN A 65 9.01 17.67 24.63
N ILE A 66 9.46 16.46 24.94
CA ILE A 66 10.73 16.20 25.64
C ILE A 66 11.81 15.61 24.72
N GLY A 67 11.44 15.30 23.48
CA GLY A 67 12.36 14.79 22.48
C GLY A 67 11.68 14.55 21.15
N TYR A 68 12.44 13.96 20.23
CA TYR A 68 11.96 13.53 18.92
C TYR A 68 12.58 12.17 18.63
N ARG A 69 11.75 11.22 18.19
CA ARG A 69 12.20 9.90 17.74
C ARG A 69 12.33 9.96 16.23
N ASP A 70 13.50 9.59 15.71
CA ASP A 70 13.73 9.47 14.27
C ASP A 70 13.11 8.19 13.69
N VAL A 71 13.04 8.12 12.37
CA VAL A 71 12.57 6.92 11.65
C VAL A 71 13.44 5.71 11.99
N ASP A 72 12.80 4.60 12.34
CA ASP A 72 13.47 3.34 12.66
C ASP A 72 13.04 2.23 11.69
N PRO A 73 13.78 2.00 10.59
CA PRO A 73 13.41 1.04 9.56
C PRO A 73 13.49 -0.42 10.03
N SER A 74 14.02 -0.69 11.22
CA SER A 74 14.05 -2.05 11.80
C SER A 74 12.70 -2.49 12.38
N LYS A 75 11.76 -1.55 12.56
CA LYS A 75 10.44 -1.78 13.13
C LYS A 75 9.34 -1.86 12.06
N PRO A 76 8.22 -2.55 12.34
CA PRO A 76 7.05 -2.51 11.46
C PRO A 76 6.40 -1.12 11.47
N PHE A 77 5.56 -0.85 10.47
CA PHE A 77 4.66 0.30 10.51
C PHE A 77 3.50 0.02 11.48
N PRO A 78 3.11 0.97 12.35
CA PRO A 78 3.55 2.36 12.45
C PRO A 78 4.72 2.62 13.43
N GLU A 79 5.32 1.60 14.03
CA GLU A 79 6.37 1.75 15.05
C GLU A 79 7.69 2.32 14.48
N CYS A 80 7.95 2.15 13.19
CA CYS A 80 9.07 2.76 12.49
C CYS A 80 8.95 4.28 12.33
N CYS A 81 7.77 4.87 12.61
CA CYS A 81 7.51 6.27 12.33
C CYS A 81 8.28 7.18 13.28
N GLU A 82 8.77 8.27 12.71
CA GLU A 82 9.25 9.41 13.49
C GLU A 82 8.10 10.10 14.23
N GLY A 83 8.44 10.87 15.26
CA GLY A 83 7.45 11.67 15.97
C GLY A 83 7.97 12.23 17.28
N PRO A 84 7.23 13.18 17.89
CA PRO A 84 7.64 13.78 19.13
C PRO A 84 7.48 12.78 20.28
N ILE A 85 8.42 12.82 21.22
CA ILE A 85 8.31 12.12 22.50
C ILE A 85 7.64 13.10 23.46
N CYS A 86 6.43 12.77 23.92
CA CYS A 86 5.70 13.59 24.88
C CYS A 86 5.98 13.13 26.30
N LYS A 87 6.11 14.08 27.23
CA LYS A 87 6.06 13.78 28.65
C LYS A 87 4.69 13.18 28.96
N GLU A 88 4.66 12.01 29.58
CA GLU A 88 3.40 11.43 30.07
C GLU A 88 2.79 12.42 31.07
N GLU A 89 1.52 12.79 30.87
CA GLU A 89 0.74 13.39 31.92
C GLU A 89 0.55 12.29 32.96
N GLY A 90 1.06 12.48 34.18
CA GLY A 90 0.97 11.48 35.23
C GLY A 90 -0.47 10.99 35.38
N SER A 91 -0.66 9.69 35.23
CA SER A 91 -1.89 8.98 35.60
C SER A 91 -2.07 8.95 37.12
#